data_AF-A0A9P5T2W8-F1
#
_entry.id   AF-A0A9P5T2W8-F1
#
_cell.length_a   1.000
_cell.length_b   1.000
_cell.length_c   1.000
_cell.angle_alpha   90.00
_cell.angle_beta   90.00
_cell.angle_gamma   90.00
#
_symmetry.space_group_name_H-M   'P 1'
#
loop_
_entity.id
_entity.type
_entity.pdbx_description
1 polymer ?
#
loop_
_entity_poly.entity_id
_entity_poly.type
_entity_poly.pdbx_seq_one_letter_code
_entity_poly.pdbx_strand_id
1 'polypeptide(L)' 'MSSKAATPELKRYMDKRVFVQMNGARKVTGVLRGYDPFMNLVLDEAVEETNPSDKSSIGMV' A
#
# COMPACT_ATOMS: atom_id res chain seq x y z
N MET A 1 7.76 -2.17 -30.02
CA MET A 1 8.43 -1.41 -28.95
C MET A 1 7.87 -1.87 -27.63
N SER A 2 8.64 -2.58 -26.81
CA SER A 2 8.19 -2.99 -25.47
C SER A 2 8.13 -1.73 -24.62
N SER A 3 6.94 -1.33 -24.18
CA SER A 3 6.82 -0.31 -23.13
C SER A 3 7.54 -0.90 -21.92
N LYS A 4 8.73 -0.38 -21.58
CA LYS A 4 9.32 -0.61 -20.27
C LYS A 4 8.24 -0.18 -19.28
N ALA A 5 7.59 -1.14 -18.62
CA ALA A 5 6.68 -0.85 -17.54
C ALA A 5 7.43 0.08 -16.59
N ALA A 6 6.96 1.32 -16.47
CA ALA A 6 7.62 2.30 -15.64
C ALA A 6 7.67 1.72 -14.24
N THR A 7 8.86 1.45 -13.74
CA THR A 7 9.03 0.94 -12.38
C THR A 7 8.41 1.97 -11.45
N PRO A 8 7.40 1.61 -10.66
CA PRO A 8 6.70 2.59 -9.84
C PRO A 8 7.69 3.21 -8.85
N GLU A 9 7.69 4.55 -8.73
CA GLU A 9 8.62 5.30 -7.89
C GLU A 9 8.23 5.22 -6.39
N LEU A 10 8.00 4.01 -5.88
CA LEU A 10 7.58 3.76 -4.50
C LEU A 10 8.64 4.19 -3.47
N LYS A 11 9.91 4.26 -3.87
CA LYS A 11 11.01 4.75 -3.03
C LYS A 11 10.72 6.14 -2.43
N ARG A 12 10.02 7.01 -3.15
CA ARG A 12 9.70 8.39 -2.70
C ARG A 12 8.64 8.43 -1.58
N TYR A 13 7.97 7.30 -1.35
CA TYR A 13 6.91 7.14 -0.36
C TYR A 13 7.35 6.32 0.86
N MET A 14 8.59 5.83 0.89
CA MET A 14 9.16 5.16 2.07
C MET A 14 9.03 6.04 3.31
N ASP A 15 8.71 5.40 4.43
CA ASP A 15 8.47 6.02 5.74
C ASP A 15 7.35 7.07 5.77
N LYS A 16 6.52 7.13 4.72
CA LYS A 16 5.33 7.99 4.68
C LYS A 16 4.08 7.16 4.89
N ARG A 17 3.07 7.77 5.50
CA ARG A 17 1.72 7.22 5.55
C ARG A 17 1.11 7.31 4.15
N VAL A 18 0.77 6.16 3.59
CA VAL A 18 0.19 5.99 2.25
C VAL A 18 -1.21 5.41 2.36
N PHE A 19 -2.07 5.82 1.43
CA PHE A 19 -3.37 5.19 1.20
C PHE A 19 -3.25 4.28 -0.02
N VAL A 20 -3.56 3.00 0.14
CA VAL A 20 -3.43 1.97 -0.88
C VAL A 20 -4.80 1.38 -1.16
N GLN A 21 -5.20 1.42 -2.42
CA GLN A 21 -6.37 0.70 -2.91
C GLN A 21 -5.92 -0.57 -3.62
N MET A 22 -6.32 -1.71 -3.08
CA MET A 22 -5.96 -3.02 -3.61
C MET A 22 -7.12 -3.61 -4.41
N ASN A 23 -6.82 -4.68 -5.15
CA ASN A 23 -7.85 -5.48 -5.82
C ASN A 23 -8.86 -6.01 -4.80
N GLY A 24 -10.12 -6.16 -5.24
CA GLY A 24 -11.21 -6.60 -4.36
C GLY A 24 -11.78 -5.49 -3.46
N ALA A 25 -11.66 -4.22 -3.88
CA ALA A 25 -12.20 -3.05 -3.18
C ALA A 25 -11.64 -2.81 -1.77
N ARG A 26 -10.52 -3.45 -1.41
CA ARG A 26 -9.84 -3.25 -0.13
C ARG A 26 -9.08 -1.94 -0.13
N LYS A 27 -9.20 -1.19 0.95
CA LYS A 27 -8.50 0.08 1.17
C LYS A 27 -7.70 -0.03 2.45
N VAL A 28 -6.41 0.24 2.39
CA VAL A 28 -5.52 0.17 3.55
C VAL A 28 -4.72 1.45 3.65
N THR A 29 -4.65 2.02 4.85
CA THR A 29 -3.76 3.14 5.16
C THR A 29 -2.68 2.68 6.13
N GLY A 30 -1.41 2.89 5.81
CA GLY A 30 -0.29 2.50 6.68
C GLY A 30 0.99 3.23 6.30
N VAL A 31 2.06 3.04 7.07
CA VAL A 31 3.39 3.59 6.79
C VAL A 31 4.15 2.64 5.87
N LEU A 32 4.59 3.11 4.71
CA LEU A 32 5.33 2.25 3.76
C LEU A 32 6.73 1.95 4.31
N ARG A 33 7.00 0.67 4.61
CA ARG A 33 8.31 0.20 5.11
C ARG A 33 9.13 -0.53 4.06
N GLY A 34 8.48 -1.03 3.01
CA GLY A 34 9.16 -1.79 1.97
C GLY A 34 8.26 -2.03 0.77
N TYR A 35 8.90 -2.32 -0.36
CA TYR A 35 8.22 -2.75 -1.57
C TYR A 35 9.17 -3.60 -2.42
N ASP A 36 8.62 -4.32 -3.39
CA ASP A 36 9.39 -5.12 -4.34
C ASP A 36 9.05 -4.76 -5.80
N PRO A 37 9.77 -5.31 -6.80
CA PRO A 37 9.48 -5.07 -8.22
C PRO A 37 8.11 -5.55 -8.70
N PHE A 38 7.42 -6.40 -7.93
CA PHE A 38 6.08 -6.89 -8.22
C PHE A 38 4.97 -6.04 -7.57
N MET A 39 5.34 -4.92 -6.94
CA MET A 39 4.45 -4.02 -6.20
C MET A 39 3.78 -4.65 -4.96
N ASN A 40 4.39 -5.68 -4.38
CA ASN A 40 4.03 -6.05 -3.02
C ASN A 40 4.51 -4.94 -2.08
N LEU A 41 3.69 -4.58 -1.10
CA LEU A 41 3.97 -3.48 -0.16
C LEU A 41 4.05 -4.05 1.25
N VAL A 42 4.96 -3.51 2.05
CA VAL A 42 5.00 -3.72 3.50
C VAL A 42 4.50 -2.44 4.16
N LEU A 43 3.39 -2.52 4.87
CA LEU A 43 2.76 -1.41 5.58
C LEU A 43 2.84 -1.66 7.08
N ASP A 44 3.33 -0.67 7.81
CA ASP A 44 3.33 -0.62 9.27
C ASP A 44 2.18 0.26 9.77
N GLU A 45 1.72 0.04 11.01
CA GLU A 45 0.54 0.71 11.58
C GLU A 45 -0.67 0.74 10.62
N ALA A 46 -0.88 -0.36 9.90
CA ALA A 46 -1.86 -0.47 8.85
C ALA A 46 -3.28 -0.53 9.43
N VAL A 47 -4.18 0.19 8.78
CA VAL A 47 -5.61 0.25 9.08
C VAL A 47 -6.36 -0.07 7.80
N GLU A 48 -7.18 -1.10 7.83
CA GLU A 48 -8.07 -1.48 6.73
C GLU A 48 -9.42 -0.80 6.87
N GLU A 49 -9.92 -0.26 5.76
CA GLU A 49 -11.25 0.30 5.61
C GLU A 49 -12.08 -0.66 4.74
N THR A 50 -12.83 -1.56 5.38
CA THR A 50 -13.73 -2.50 4.68
C THR A 50 -15.04 -1.82 4.27
N ASN A 51 -15.52 -0.88 5.09
CA ASN A 51 -16.66 -0.01 4.85
C ASN A 51 -16.30 1.43 5.24
N PRO A 52 -17.03 2.47 4.76
CA PRO A 52 -16.78 3.86 5.15
C PRO A 52 -16.84 4.10 6.67
N SER A 53 -17.60 3.28 7.39
CA SER A 53 -17.78 3.32 8.85
C SER A 53 -16.83 2.42 9.62
N ASP A 54 -16.21 1.43 8.98
CA ASP A 54 -15.49 0.35 9.67
C ASP A 54 -14.00 0.43 9.37
N LYS A 55 -13.23 0.85 10.39
CA LYS A 55 -11.77 0.88 10.36
C LYS A 55 -11.22 -0.16 11.31
N SER A 56 -10.43 -1.10 10.80
CA SER A 56 -9.80 -2.15 11.59
C SER A 56 -8.28 -1.98 11.58
N SER A 57 -7.66 -1.95 12.75
CA SER A 57 -6.19 -1.98 12.85
C SER A 57 -5.69 -3.39 12.57
N ILE A 58 -4.77 -3.53 11.61
CA ILE A 58 -4.22 -4.82 11.18
C ILE A 58 -2.71 -4.93 11.43
N GLY A 59 -2.08 -3.90 12.01
CA GLY A 59 -0.68 -3.94 12.43
C GLY A 59 0.29 -3.82 11.25
N MET A 60 1.27 -4.74 11.18
CA MET A 60 2.21 -4.81 10.06
C MET A 60 1.75 -5.88 9.07
N VAL A 61 1.59 -5.50 7.81
CA VAL A 61 1.08 -6.36 6.73
C VAL A 61 1.84 -6.19 5.43
#